data_AF-A0A089HMC8-F1
#
_entry.id   AF-A0A089HMC8-F1
#
_cell.length_a   1.000
_cell.length_b   1.000
_cell.length_c   1.000
_cell.angle_alpha   90.00
_cell.angle_beta   90.00
_cell.angle_gamma   90.00
#
_symmetry.space_group_name_H-M   'P 1'
#
loop_
_entity.id
_entity.type
_entity.pdbx_description
1 polymer ?
#
loop_
_entity_poly.entity_id
_entity_poly.type
_entity_poly.pdbx_seq_one_letter_code
_entity_poly.pdbx_strand_id
1 'polypeptide(L)'
;MRTRNRIIICLIVVGLALFGVVQGIVIPQIEHTKKQYMEDQQNPLRHDIENALQFKSKYMGDNSNLINLFNSLPLNNVGMSFRLIPDKLTAEINYKSNVTDIGEDQVNKALIYNATAAFALIDNLEAMNFNFIGTSYKVSRNDVASWYGVKLSTLLKKDVWEKMVQNKLEDNEYVLDFIKKF
;
A
#
# COMPACT_ATOMS: atom_id res chain seq x y z
N MET A 1 37.98 -49.72 0.02
CA MET A 1 36.85 -49.32 -0.87
C MET A 1 35.48 -49.27 -0.18
N ARG A 2 35.23 -50.02 0.91
CA ARG A 2 33.91 -50.11 1.57
C ARG A 2 33.48 -48.88 2.39
N THR A 3 34.41 -48.20 3.06
CA THR A 3 34.14 -47.03 3.92
C THR A 3 33.81 -45.78 3.12
N ARG A 4 34.54 -45.50 2.03
CA ARG A 4 34.27 -44.35 1.16
C ARG A 4 32.86 -44.40 0.55
N ASN A 5 32.41 -45.58 0.12
CA ASN A 5 31.07 -45.76 -0.43
C ASN A 5 29.97 -45.58 0.62
N ARG A 6 30.19 -46.00 1.88
CA ARG A 6 29.25 -45.75 2.98
C ARG A 6 29.11 -44.26 3.31
N ILE A 7 30.22 -43.51 3.28
CA ILE A 7 30.21 -42.07 3.47
C ILE A 7 29.40 -41.39 2.36
N ILE A 8 29.62 -41.77 1.10
CA ILE A 8 28.88 -41.24 -0.04
C ILE A 8 27.37 -41.51 0.10
N ILE A 9 26.97 -42.73 0.45
CA ILE A 9 25.55 -43.08 0.64
C ILE A 9 24.94 -42.27 1.80
N CYS A 10 25.65 -42.14 2.92
CA CYS A 10 25.19 -41.34 4.06
C CYS A 10 24.96 -39.87 3.66
N LEU A 11 25.91 -39.28 2.91
CA LEU A 11 25.78 -37.91 2.42
C LEU A 11 24.59 -37.75 1.46
N ILE A 12 24.31 -38.73 0.61
CA ILE A 12 23.13 -38.70 -0.27
C ILE A 12 21.84 -38.75 0.56
N VAL A 13 21.75 -39.63 1.56
CA VAL A 13 20.57 -39.73 2.42
C VAL A 13 20.35 -38.43 3.19
N VAL A 14 21.40 -37.84 3.75
CA VAL A 14 21.33 -36.54 4.43
C VAL A 14 20.91 -35.44 3.45
N GLY A 15 21.46 -35.42 2.25
CA GLY A 15 21.09 -34.47 1.20
C GLY A 15 19.61 -34.59 0.80
N LEU A 16 19.10 -35.81 0.62
CA LEU A 16 17.68 -36.06 0.32
C LEU A 16 16.78 -35.66 1.49
N ALA A 17 17.21 -35.91 2.73
CA ALA A 17 16.46 -35.49 3.92
C ALA A 17 16.39 -33.96 4.02
N LEU A 18 17.52 -33.26 3.85
CA LEU A 18 17.56 -31.80 3.84
C LEU A 18 16.73 -31.22 2.69
N PHE A 19 16.82 -31.79 1.50
CA PHE A 19 16.01 -31.39 0.36
C PHE A 19 14.51 -31.57 0.65
N GLY A 20 14.11 -32.69 1.27
CA GLY A 20 12.74 -32.92 1.71
C GLY A 20 12.25 -31.87 2.72
N VAL A 21 13.07 -31.47 3.69
CA VAL A 21 12.74 -30.40 4.65
C VAL A 21 12.57 -29.06 3.94
N VAL A 22 13.47 -28.71 3.03
CA VAL A 22 13.39 -27.45 2.28
C VAL A 22 12.11 -27.40 1.44
N GLN A 23 11.81 -28.46 0.70
CA GLN A 23 10.62 -28.54 -0.16
C GLN A 23 9.31 -28.66 0.63
N GLY A 24 9.28 -29.42 1.72
CA GLY A 24 8.06 -29.74 2.45
C GLY A 24 7.70 -28.75 3.57
N ILE A 25 8.66 -27.98 4.10
CA ILE A 25 8.45 -27.10 5.26
C ILE A 25 8.86 -25.67 4.92
N VAL A 26 10.12 -25.47 4.50
CA VAL A 26 10.69 -24.11 4.36
C VAL A 26 10.01 -23.33 3.23
N ILE A 27 9.94 -23.90 2.02
CA ILE A 27 9.33 -23.24 0.86
C ILE A 27 7.85 -22.91 1.10
N PRO A 28 6.99 -23.86 1.56
CA PRO A 28 5.58 -23.56 1.84
C PRO A 28 5.40 -22.47 2.90
N GLN A 29 6.23 -22.45 3.95
CA GLN A 29 6.14 -21.43 4.99
C GLN A 29 6.50 -20.04 4.46
N ILE A 30 7.51 -19.94 3.60
CA ILE A 30 7.89 -18.68 2.94
C ILE A 30 6.75 -18.20 2.03
N GLU A 31 6.14 -19.09 1.24
CA GLU A 31 5.02 -18.76 0.36
C GLU A 31 3.80 -18.26 1.15
N HIS A 32 3.45 -18.94 2.25
CA HIS A 32 2.37 -18.52 3.13
C HIS A 32 2.63 -17.13 3.73
N THR A 33 3.84 -16.91 4.26
CA THR A 33 4.23 -15.62 4.83
C THR A 33 4.18 -14.52 3.77
N LYS A 34 4.66 -14.79 2.55
CA LYS A 34 4.60 -13.84 1.43
C LYS A 34 3.16 -13.51 1.05
N LYS A 35 2.29 -14.51 0.98
CA LYS A 35 0.87 -14.31 0.66
C LYS A 35 0.18 -13.45 1.72
N GLN A 36 0.38 -13.75 3.00
CA GLN A 36 -0.15 -12.96 4.10
C GLN A 36 0.34 -11.52 4.04
N TYR A 37 1.63 -11.31 3.80
CA TYR A 37 2.19 -9.98 3.62
C TYR A 37 1.51 -9.22 2.47
N MET A 38 1.30 -9.86 1.32
CA MET A 38 0.61 -9.23 0.18
C MET A 38 -0.85 -8.87 0.51
N GLU A 39 -1.55 -9.70 1.29
CA GLU A 39 -2.90 -9.41 1.78
C GLU A 39 -2.89 -8.23 2.78
N ASP A 40 -1.93 -8.20 3.70
CA ASP A 40 -1.75 -7.09 4.65
C ASP A 40 -1.47 -5.77 3.91
N GLN A 41 -0.72 -5.78 2.80
CA GLN A 41 -0.51 -4.59 1.96
C GLN A 41 -1.80 -4.09 1.27
N GLN A 42 -2.86 -4.89 1.16
CA GLN A 42 -4.16 -4.38 0.68
C GLN A 42 -4.98 -3.73 1.78
N ASN A 43 -4.65 -3.97 3.06
CA ASN A 43 -5.39 -3.49 4.20
C ASN A 43 -4.75 -2.20 4.75
N PRO A 44 -5.41 -1.04 4.69
CA PRO A 44 -4.88 0.21 5.24
C PRO A 44 -4.48 0.14 6.72
N LEU A 45 -5.06 -0.78 7.50
CA LEU A 45 -4.74 -1.00 8.92
C LEU A 45 -3.46 -1.80 9.17
N ARG A 46 -2.92 -2.46 8.15
CA ARG A 46 -1.77 -3.39 8.25
C ARG A 46 -0.68 -3.12 7.21
N HIS A 47 -0.97 -2.26 6.24
CA HIS A 47 -0.04 -1.87 5.19
C HIS A 47 1.25 -1.26 5.76
N ASP A 48 2.38 -1.55 5.11
CA ASP A 48 3.68 -1.03 5.51
C ASP A 48 4.03 0.23 4.71
N ILE A 49 3.88 1.40 5.34
CA ILE A 49 4.16 2.70 4.70
C ILE A 49 5.63 2.86 4.27
N GLU A 50 6.57 2.11 4.86
CA GLU A 50 8.00 2.29 4.61
C GLU A 50 8.35 2.04 3.14
N ASN A 51 7.67 1.11 2.48
CA ASN A 51 7.85 0.81 1.06
C ASN A 51 7.48 1.99 0.15
N ALA A 52 6.56 2.87 0.59
CA ALA A 52 6.13 4.03 -0.18
C ALA A 52 7.11 5.21 -0.05
N LEU A 53 7.98 5.23 0.97
CA LEU A 53 8.87 6.36 1.26
C LEU A 53 9.88 6.64 0.14
N GLN A 54 10.24 5.60 -0.63
CA GLN A 54 11.14 5.74 -1.78
C GLN A 54 10.57 6.63 -2.89
N PHE A 55 9.24 6.81 -2.93
CA PHE A 55 8.55 7.62 -3.95
C PHE A 55 8.37 9.08 -3.53
N LYS A 56 9.06 9.51 -2.47
CA LYS A 56 9.06 10.91 -2.06
C LYS A 56 9.59 11.80 -3.20
N SER A 57 8.82 12.82 -3.55
CA SER A 57 9.16 13.75 -4.63
C SER A 57 8.77 15.17 -4.28
N LYS A 58 9.52 16.15 -4.79
CA LYS A 58 9.11 17.56 -4.71
C LYS A 58 8.00 17.90 -5.70
N TYR A 59 7.90 17.14 -6.79
CA TYR A 59 7.06 17.47 -7.93
C TYR A 59 6.16 16.30 -8.34
N MET A 60 4.87 16.57 -8.49
CA MET A 60 3.88 15.62 -8.99
C MET A 60 4.07 15.24 -10.46
N GLY A 61 4.82 16.04 -11.23
CA GLY A 61 5.03 15.86 -12.68
C GLY A 61 5.72 14.56 -13.08
N ASP A 62 6.28 13.82 -12.12
CA ASP A 62 6.81 12.48 -12.35
C ASP A 62 5.69 11.44 -12.33
N ASN A 63 5.12 11.20 -13.52
CA ASN A 63 4.05 10.23 -13.72
C ASN A 63 4.46 8.81 -13.33
N SER A 64 5.71 8.42 -13.63
CA SER A 64 6.22 7.08 -13.31
C SER A 64 6.31 6.89 -11.80
N ASN A 65 6.80 7.89 -11.08
CA ASN A 65 6.85 7.88 -9.62
C ASN A 65 5.45 7.84 -8.99
N LEU A 66 4.48 8.60 -9.51
CA LEU A 66 3.09 8.54 -9.06
C LEU A 66 2.48 7.15 -9.25
N ILE A 67 2.67 6.55 -10.43
CA ILE A 67 2.18 5.19 -10.74
C ILE A 67 2.78 4.18 -9.75
N ASN A 68 4.10 4.24 -9.54
CA ASN A 68 4.78 3.31 -8.64
C ASN A 68 4.38 3.52 -7.18
N LEU A 69 4.15 4.77 -6.75
CA LEU A 69 3.59 5.07 -5.44
C LEU A 69 2.23 4.37 -5.26
N PHE A 70 1.29 4.60 -6.16
CA PHE A 70 -0.04 3.98 -6.04
C PHE A 70 -0.02 2.46 -6.19
N ASN A 71 0.92 1.90 -6.96
CA ASN A 71 1.14 0.45 -7.02
C ASN A 71 1.72 -0.12 -5.71
N SER A 72 2.31 0.71 -4.86
CA SER A 72 2.76 0.29 -3.53
C SER A 72 1.68 0.40 -2.47
N LEU A 73 0.65 1.22 -2.68
CA LEU A 73 -0.39 1.53 -1.69
C LEU A 73 -1.58 0.55 -1.74
N PRO A 74 -2.46 0.54 -0.72
CA PRO A 74 -3.71 -0.23 -0.74
C PRO A 74 -4.56 0.00 -2.00
N LEU A 75 -5.31 -1.03 -2.41
CA LEU A 75 -6.09 -1.10 -3.67
C LEU A 75 -5.26 -1.24 -4.96
N ASN A 76 -3.96 -1.51 -4.86
CA ASN A 76 -3.13 -1.76 -6.06
C ASN A 76 -3.52 -3.03 -6.83
N ASN A 77 -4.32 -3.93 -6.23
CA ASN A 77 -4.87 -5.10 -6.91
C ASN A 77 -6.06 -4.76 -7.83
N VAL A 78 -6.65 -3.56 -7.68
CA VAL A 78 -7.70 -3.06 -8.56
C VAL A 78 -7.05 -2.39 -9.75
N GLY A 79 -7.43 -2.80 -10.97
CA GLY A 79 -6.90 -2.20 -12.18
C GLY A 79 -7.15 -0.68 -12.19
N MET A 80 -6.10 0.11 -12.42
CA MET A 80 -6.18 1.57 -12.38
C MET A 80 -5.41 2.23 -13.53
N SER A 81 -5.79 3.46 -13.88
CA SER A 81 -5.06 4.32 -14.81
C SER A 81 -4.95 5.74 -14.28
N PHE A 82 -3.92 6.47 -14.73
CA PHE A 82 -3.54 7.75 -14.16
C PHE A 82 -3.61 8.88 -15.19
N ARG A 83 -3.97 10.06 -14.72
CA ARG A 83 -3.80 11.31 -15.47
C ARG A 83 -3.26 12.39 -14.56
N LEU A 84 -2.26 13.12 -15.05
CA LEU A 84 -1.74 14.30 -14.40
C LEU A 84 -2.34 15.56 -15.02
N ILE A 85 -2.70 16.52 -14.18
CA ILE A 85 -3.16 17.86 -14.58
C ILE A 85 -2.18 18.88 -13.95
N PRO A 86 -1.01 19.12 -14.57
CA PRO A 86 0.05 19.92 -13.98
C PRO A 86 -0.36 21.35 -13.65
N ASP A 87 -1.15 21.98 -14.53
CA ASP A 87 -1.62 23.37 -14.36
C ASP A 87 -2.43 23.58 -13.06
N LYS A 88 -3.07 22.51 -12.58
CA LYS A 88 -3.87 22.50 -11.35
C LYS A 88 -3.20 21.72 -10.22
N LEU A 89 -1.98 21.22 -10.44
CA LEU A 89 -1.27 20.36 -9.49
C LEU A 89 -2.14 19.20 -8.99
N THR A 90 -2.89 18.57 -9.91
CA THR A 90 -3.90 17.56 -9.60
C THR A 90 -3.56 16.22 -10.25
N ALA A 91 -3.79 15.13 -9.53
CA ALA A 91 -3.71 13.76 -10.06
C ALA A 91 -5.09 13.10 -10.14
N GLU A 92 -5.40 12.41 -11.23
CA GLU A 92 -6.59 11.57 -11.37
C GLU A 92 -6.20 10.10 -11.34
N ILE A 93 -6.84 9.34 -10.46
CA ILE A 93 -6.66 7.90 -10.30
C ILE A 93 -7.99 7.26 -10.70
N ASN A 94 -7.99 6.53 -11.81
CA ASN A 94 -9.21 5.95 -12.39
C ASN A 94 -9.21 4.44 -12.16
N TYR A 95 -10.00 3.99 -11.19
CA TYR A 95 -10.23 2.58 -10.89
C TYR A 95 -11.21 1.96 -11.89
N LYS A 96 -10.91 0.73 -12.33
CA LYS A 96 -11.72 -0.07 -13.26
C LYS A 96 -12.81 -0.90 -12.56
N SER A 97 -13.17 -0.53 -11.33
CA SER A 97 -14.21 -1.18 -10.53
C SER A 97 -15.07 -0.12 -9.86
N ASN A 98 -16.29 -0.49 -9.45
CA ASN A 98 -17.16 0.37 -8.65
C ASN A 98 -16.86 0.17 -7.15
N VAL A 99 -17.39 1.07 -6.31
CA VAL A 99 -17.17 1.02 -4.85
C VAL A 99 -17.82 -0.23 -4.23
N THR A 100 -18.99 -0.64 -4.72
CA THR A 100 -19.76 -1.77 -4.17
C THR A 100 -19.03 -3.11 -4.33
N ASP A 101 -18.36 -3.33 -5.46
CA ASP A 101 -17.62 -4.56 -5.76
C ASP A 101 -16.36 -4.70 -4.87
N ILE A 102 -15.74 -3.57 -4.51
CA ILE A 102 -14.57 -3.54 -3.62
C ILE A 102 -15.01 -3.61 -2.15
N GLY A 103 -16.13 -2.95 -1.82
CA GLY A 103 -16.60 -2.74 -0.45
C GLY A 103 -16.37 -1.31 0.01
N GLU A 104 -17.45 -0.65 0.43
CA GLU A 104 -17.44 0.78 0.80
C GLU A 104 -16.49 1.09 1.96
N ASP A 105 -16.49 0.28 3.02
CA ASP A 105 -15.58 0.43 4.16
C ASP A 105 -14.11 0.36 3.74
N GLN A 106 -13.78 -0.62 2.89
CA GLN A 106 -12.43 -0.80 2.37
C GLN A 106 -11.99 0.38 1.50
N VAL A 107 -12.87 0.85 0.61
CA VAL A 107 -12.61 2.03 -0.24
C VAL A 107 -12.39 3.26 0.61
N ASN A 108 -13.27 3.54 1.57
CA ASN A 108 -13.18 4.74 2.41
C ASN A 108 -11.87 4.79 3.19
N LYS A 109 -11.46 3.69 3.83
CA LYS A 109 -10.19 3.60 4.55
C LYS A 109 -9.00 3.77 3.62
N ALA A 110 -9.03 3.13 2.45
CA ALA A 110 -7.95 3.23 1.48
C ALA A 110 -7.83 4.62 0.87
N LEU A 111 -8.94 5.32 0.62
CA LEU A 111 -8.93 6.69 0.10
C LEU A 111 -8.25 7.65 1.09
N ILE A 112 -8.59 7.58 2.38
CA ILE A 112 -7.95 8.40 3.42
C ILE A 112 -6.44 8.07 3.49
N TYR A 113 -6.10 6.78 3.56
CA TYR A 113 -4.71 6.32 3.65
C TYR A 113 -3.88 6.79 2.46
N ASN A 114 -4.36 6.49 1.25
CA ASN A 114 -3.65 6.77 0.00
C ASN A 114 -3.54 8.28 -0.23
N ALA A 115 -4.58 9.04 0.09
CA ALA A 115 -4.53 10.50 0.01
C ALA A 115 -3.52 11.10 0.95
N THR A 116 -3.55 10.68 2.22
CA THR A 116 -2.59 11.14 3.22
C THR A 116 -1.16 10.82 2.80
N ALA A 117 -0.91 9.61 2.29
CA ALA A 117 0.41 9.18 1.83
C ALA A 117 0.89 10.00 0.64
N ALA A 118 0.05 10.17 -0.38
CA ALA A 118 0.40 10.92 -1.59
C ALA A 118 0.72 12.39 -1.29
N PHE A 119 -0.11 13.07 -0.51
CA PHE A 119 0.15 14.47 -0.15
C PHE A 119 1.37 14.65 0.77
N ALA A 120 1.65 13.67 1.63
CA ALA A 120 2.83 13.69 2.49
C ALA A 120 4.12 13.42 1.71
N LEU A 121 4.07 12.60 0.65
CA LEU A 121 5.23 12.19 -0.16
C LEU A 121 5.52 13.12 -1.33
N ILE A 122 4.51 13.77 -1.92
CA ILE A 122 4.65 14.62 -3.11
C ILE A 122 4.39 16.07 -2.73
N ASP A 123 5.44 16.90 -2.61
CA ASP A 123 5.34 18.21 -1.94
C ASP A 123 4.36 19.19 -2.60
N ASN A 124 4.30 19.26 -3.94
CA ASN A 124 3.48 20.22 -4.65
C ASN A 124 2.15 19.67 -5.18
N LEU A 125 1.76 18.45 -4.81
CA LEU A 125 0.46 17.89 -5.20
C LEU A 125 -0.64 18.56 -4.37
N GLU A 126 -1.60 19.22 -5.01
CA GLU A 126 -2.62 20.03 -4.33
C GLU A 126 -3.98 19.35 -4.26
N ALA A 127 -4.32 18.49 -5.23
CA ALA A 127 -5.58 17.77 -5.23
C ALA A 127 -5.47 16.40 -5.89
N MET A 128 -6.42 15.52 -5.58
CA MET A 128 -6.58 14.25 -6.27
C MET A 128 -8.05 13.93 -6.52
N ASN A 129 -8.31 13.33 -7.68
CA ASN A 129 -9.62 12.81 -8.05
C ASN A 129 -9.52 11.28 -8.13
N PHE A 130 -10.22 10.60 -7.23
CA PHE A 130 -10.39 9.15 -7.29
C PHE A 130 -11.68 8.83 -8.02
N ASN A 131 -11.56 8.28 -9.22
CA ASN A 131 -12.70 7.95 -10.08
C ASN A 131 -12.92 6.43 -10.05
N PHE A 132 -14.04 6.00 -9.49
CA PHE A 132 -14.54 4.64 -9.59
C PHE A 132 -15.64 4.60 -10.67
N ILE A 133 -16.05 3.40 -11.07
CA ILE A 133 -17.21 3.26 -11.95
C ILE A 133 -18.45 3.78 -11.21
N GLY A 134 -19.05 4.85 -11.71
CA GLY A 134 -20.30 5.44 -11.19
C GLY A 134 -20.14 6.44 -10.04
N THR A 135 -18.95 6.63 -9.47
CA THR A 135 -18.73 7.56 -8.36
C THR A 135 -17.31 8.11 -8.38
N SER A 136 -17.13 9.36 -7.92
CA SER A 136 -15.81 9.95 -7.76
C SER A 136 -15.70 10.72 -6.44
N TYR A 137 -14.47 10.76 -5.92
CA TYR A 137 -14.10 11.46 -4.70
C TYR A 137 -13.02 12.48 -5.03
N LYS A 138 -13.15 13.70 -4.50
CA LYS A 138 -12.21 14.80 -4.75
C LYS A 138 -11.63 15.24 -3.43
N VAL A 139 -10.33 15.03 -3.27
CA VAL A 139 -9.62 15.40 -2.06
C VAL A 139 -8.62 16.52 -2.35
N SER A 140 -8.59 17.53 -1.48
CA SER A 140 -7.55 18.56 -1.51
C SER A 140 -6.50 18.34 -0.40
N ARG A 141 -5.26 18.78 -0.66
CA ARG A 141 -4.20 18.83 0.35
C ARG A 141 -4.65 19.62 1.57
N ASN A 142 -5.37 20.72 1.38
CA ASN A 142 -5.82 21.59 2.45
C ASN A 142 -6.81 20.91 3.38
N ASP A 143 -7.73 20.10 2.86
CA ASP A 143 -8.68 19.34 3.69
C ASP A 143 -7.95 18.32 4.56
N VAL A 144 -7.00 17.58 3.97
CA VAL A 144 -6.19 16.59 4.68
C VAL A 144 -5.27 17.26 5.72
N ALA A 145 -4.60 18.35 5.36
CA ALA A 145 -3.74 19.11 6.28
C ALA A 145 -4.54 19.71 7.44
N SER A 146 -5.73 20.25 7.17
CA SER A 146 -6.61 20.81 8.19
C SER A 146 -7.14 19.73 9.12
N TRP A 147 -7.45 18.55 8.59
CA TRP A 147 -7.90 17.41 9.38
C TRP A 147 -6.86 16.95 10.40
N TYR A 148 -5.59 16.79 9.97
CA TYR A 148 -4.52 16.35 10.88
C TYR A 148 -3.94 17.48 11.74
N GLY A 149 -4.09 18.74 11.33
CA GLY A 149 -3.55 19.89 12.06
C GLY A 149 -2.02 19.95 12.13
N VAL A 150 -1.32 19.18 11.29
CA VAL A 150 0.14 19.10 11.24
C VAL A 150 0.64 19.16 9.80
N LYS A 151 1.93 19.44 9.62
CA LYS A 151 2.56 19.33 8.30
C LYS A 151 2.55 17.87 7.84
N LEU A 152 1.88 17.57 6.73
CA LEU A 152 1.67 16.19 6.27
C LEU A 152 2.96 15.36 6.15
N SER A 153 4.07 15.96 5.75
CA SER A 153 5.37 15.26 5.66
C SER A 153 5.87 14.71 6.99
N THR A 154 5.41 15.21 8.15
CA THR A 154 5.79 14.69 9.47
C THR A 154 5.08 13.38 9.81
N LEU A 155 3.98 13.07 9.11
CA LEU A 155 3.23 11.83 9.29
C LEU A 155 4.02 10.62 8.78
N LEU A 156 4.99 10.79 7.89
CA LEU A 156 5.76 9.69 7.26
C LEU A 156 6.72 8.96 8.20
N LYS A 157 6.85 9.39 9.45
CA LYS A 157 7.57 8.60 10.47
C LYS A 157 6.69 7.44 10.88
N LYS A 158 7.20 6.20 10.86
CA LYS A 158 6.43 4.98 11.08
C LYS A 158 5.51 5.03 12.32
N ASP A 159 6.07 5.41 13.46
CA ASP A 159 5.34 5.54 14.73
C ASP A 159 4.23 6.60 14.68
N VAL A 160 4.49 7.72 13.99
CA VAL A 160 3.52 8.80 13.80
C VAL A 160 2.42 8.36 12.83
N TRP A 161 2.79 7.70 11.73
CA TRP A 161 1.88 7.16 10.73
C TRP A 161 0.91 6.18 11.35
N GLU A 162 1.44 5.21 12.09
CA GLU A 162 0.65 4.19 12.79
C GLU A 162 -0.35 4.86 13.75
N LYS A 163 0.11 5.80 14.57
CA LYS A 163 -0.73 6.43 15.59
C LYS A 163 -1.76 7.42 15.04
N MET A 164 -1.39 8.23 14.05
CA MET A 164 -2.21 9.36 13.60
C MET A 164 -3.06 9.02 12.37
N VAL A 165 -2.61 8.11 11.52
CA VAL A 165 -3.29 7.73 10.28
C VAL A 165 -3.89 6.34 10.42
N GLN A 166 -3.05 5.33 10.51
CA GLN A 166 -3.43 3.92 10.38
C GLN A 166 -4.39 3.45 11.47
N ASN A 167 -4.03 3.60 12.75
CA ASN A 167 -4.87 3.14 13.88
C ASN A 167 -6.18 3.91 13.98
N LYS A 168 -6.23 5.14 13.46
CA LYS A 168 -7.48 5.93 13.44
C LYS A 168 -8.49 5.39 12.45
N LEU A 169 -8.07 4.64 11.43
CA LEU A 169 -8.98 4.01 10.47
C LEU A 169 -9.73 2.80 11.07
N GLU A 170 -9.41 2.36 12.29
CA GLU A 170 -10.21 1.36 13.01
C GLU A 170 -11.57 1.94 13.48
N ASP A 171 -11.62 3.25 13.68
CA ASP A 171 -12.82 3.98 14.08
C ASP A 171 -13.65 4.37 12.86
N ASN A 172 -14.79 3.69 12.67
CA ASN A 172 -15.66 3.93 11.53
C ASN A 172 -16.29 5.34 11.54
N GLU A 173 -16.54 5.93 12.71
CA GLU A 173 -17.09 7.29 12.79
C GLU A 173 -16.04 8.30 12.30
N TYR A 174 -14.79 8.13 12.73
CA TYR A 174 -13.66 8.91 12.23
C TYR A 174 -13.52 8.81 10.70
N VAL A 175 -13.61 7.58 10.14
CA VAL A 175 -13.53 7.36 8.69
C VAL A 175 -14.67 8.07 7.96
N LEU A 176 -15.91 7.93 8.43
CA LEU A 176 -17.07 8.55 7.80
C LEU A 176 -17.02 10.08 7.87
N ASP A 177 -16.56 10.66 8.99
CA ASP A 177 -16.42 12.10 9.12
C ASP A 177 -15.32 12.67 8.24
N PHE A 178 -14.23 11.93 8.05
CA PHE A 178 -13.18 12.33 7.12
C PHE A 178 -13.70 12.27 5.68
N ILE A 179 -14.35 11.18 5.27
CA ILE A 179 -14.86 11.02 3.89
C ILE A 179 -15.88 12.11 3.51
N LYS A 180 -16.62 12.71 4.46
CA LYS A 180 -17.48 13.88 4.17
C LYS A 180 -16.71 15.11 3.65
N LYS A 181 -15.38 15.13 3.75
CA LYS A 181 -14.51 16.16 3.18
C LYS A 181 -14.15 15.88 1.71
N PHE A 182 -14.45 14.69 1.19
CA PHE A 182 -14.06 14.21 -0.14
C PHE A 182 -15.19 14.36 -1.16
#